data_AF-A0A3S4LGS0-F1
#
_entry.id   AF-A0A3S4LGS0-F1
#
_cell.length_a   1.000
_cell.length_b   1.000
_cell.length_c   1.000
_cell.angle_alpha   90.00
_cell.angle_beta   90.00
_cell.angle_gamma   90.00
#
_symmetry.space_group_name_H-M   'P 1'
#
loop_
_entity.id
_entity.type
_entity.pdbx_description
1 polymer ?
#
loop_
_entity_poly.entity_id
_entity_poly.type
_entity_poly.pdbx_seq_one_letter_code
_entity_poly.pdbx_strand_id
1 'polypeptide(L)'
;MQARAAADEVLKRLRAQPQDDQSDGLRAYLAHSVPAQDQLDQLRRDIDARHISPAPEFNRYSDMIEQLSGIITLFNAQTPEAQALLLQWSAVNCQKEFTSRSRGLVTGVLTVGSFSITNFRLVSGMVSQEELCRSQYRQYGGDEAALKAAMDRSRQFESVRDSVLARGAGAMQSETPDDWFRTAGFRIAELYQLQSQLLQQIRRQLDAQAHSARVYGYLVLLGCCCCCCLSAWPCWWAATSYARWAPNPTKWRAACASCPPAGWISSCRCGMATTIAWPPTSARWESACPA
;
A
#
# COMPACT_ATOMS: atom_id res chain seq x y z
N MET A 1 7.36 13.16 26.48
CA MET A 1 6.04 12.54 26.77
C MET A 1 5.06 12.63 25.59
N GLN A 2 4.86 13.80 24.97
CA GLN A 2 3.86 13.97 23.88
C GLN A 2 4.05 13.02 22.67
N ALA A 3 5.28 12.80 22.21
CA ALA A 3 5.54 11.90 21.07
C ALA A 3 5.26 10.41 21.37
N ARG A 4 5.51 9.95 22.61
CA ARG A 4 5.20 8.57 23.04
C ARG A 4 3.70 8.33 23.02
N ALA A 5 2.93 9.24 23.61
CA ALA A 5 1.46 9.18 23.61
C ALA A 5 0.87 9.24 22.19
N ALA A 6 1.43 10.07 21.30
CA ALA A 6 1.00 10.13 19.90
C ALA A 6 1.24 8.80 19.16
N ALA A 7 2.37 8.13 19.40
CA ALA A 7 2.66 6.81 18.84
C ALA A 7 1.68 5.75 19.37
N ASP A 8 1.41 5.75 20.68
CA ASP A 8 0.46 4.83 21.31
C ASP A 8 -0.94 4.99 20.72
N GLU A 9 -1.38 6.23 20.51
CA GLU A 9 -2.69 6.51 19.91
C GLU A 9 -2.78 6.06 18.45
N VAL A 10 -1.70 6.18 17.68
CA VAL A 10 -1.64 5.65 16.30
C VAL A 10 -1.72 4.12 16.31
N LEU A 11 -0.94 3.45 17.18
CA LEU A 11 -0.95 1.99 17.27
C LEU A 11 -2.29 1.45 17.77
N LYS A 12 -2.92 2.13 18.73
CA LYS A 12 -4.26 1.81 19.21
C LYS A 12 -5.29 1.90 18.08
N ARG A 13 -5.28 2.99 17.30
CA ARG A 13 -6.16 3.13 16.13
C ARG A 13 -5.90 2.08 15.06
N LEU A 14 -4.64 1.69 14.85
CA LEU A 14 -4.29 0.65 13.90
C LEU A 14 -4.83 -0.72 14.32
N ARG A 15 -4.75 -1.07 15.61
CA ARG A 15 -5.31 -2.31 16.17
C ARG A 15 -6.85 -2.32 16.20
N ALA A 16 -7.47 -1.16 16.33
CA ALA A 16 -8.92 -1.01 16.40
C ALA A 16 -9.61 -0.92 15.03
N GLN A 17 -8.89 -1.13 13.92
CA GLN A 17 -9.50 -1.13 12.59
C GLN A 17 -10.56 -2.25 12.48
N PRO A 18 -11.75 -1.98 11.91
CA PRO A 18 -12.80 -2.98 11.73
C PRO A 18 -12.27 -4.19 10.95
N GLN A 19 -12.48 -5.40 11.47
CA GLN A 19 -11.96 -6.63 10.86
C GLN A 19 -12.81 -7.15 9.69
N ASP A 20 -14.08 -6.73 9.63
CA ASP A 20 -15.06 -7.19 8.65
C ASP A 20 -14.71 -6.78 7.22
N ASP A 21 -13.99 -5.67 7.06
CA ASP A 21 -13.52 -5.15 5.77
C ASP A 21 -12.05 -5.48 5.46
N GLN A 22 -11.38 -6.27 6.30
CA GLN A 22 -9.96 -6.62 6.13
C GLN A 22 -9.78 -8.00 5.48
N SER A 23 -8.84 -8.08 4.53
CA SER A 23 -8.38 -9.37 4.01
C SER A 23 -7.70 -10.19 5.12
N ASP A 24 -7.79 -11.52 5.04
CA ASP A 24 -7.14 -12.41 6.01
C ASP A 24 -5.63 -12.18 6.09
N GLY A 25 -4.99 -11.87 4.95
CA GLY A 25 -3.57 -11.53 4.88
C GLY A 25 -3.24 -10.24 5.64
N LEU A 26 -4.05 -9.20 5.50
CA LEU A 26 -3.88 -7.95 6.25
C LEU A 26 -4.11 -8.17 7.75
N ARG A 27 -5.14 -8.94 8.12
CA ARG A 27 -5.43 -9.27 9.51
C ARG A 27 -4.28 -10.04 10.16
N ALA A 28 -3.78 -11.07 9.48
CA ALA A 28 -2.64 -11.85 9.94
C ALA A 28 -1.39 -10.97 10.08
N TYR A 29 -1.11 -10.12 9.10
CA TYR A 29 0.03 -9.21 9.18
C TYR A 29 -0.08 -8.24 10.34
N LEU A 30 -1.22 -7.57 10.54
CA LEU A 30 -1.39 -6.62 11.65
C LEU A 30 -1.25 -7.31 13.02
N ALA A 31 -1.70 -8.57 13.14
CA ALA A 31 -1.53 -9.35 14.36
C ALA A 31 -0.06 -9.66 14.70
N HIS A 32 0.82 -9.78 13.70
CA HIS A 32 2.23 -10.14 13.89
C HIS A 32 3.19 -8.95 13.82
N SER A 33 2.87 -7.93 13.02
CA SER A 33 3.76 -6.82 12.66
C SER A 33 3.53 -5.55 13.45
N VAL A 34 2.39 -5.43 14.14
CA VAL A 34 2.14 -4.31 15.05
C VAL A 34 2.82 -4.64 16.38
N PRO A 35 3.83 -3.87 16.84
CA PRO A 35 4.53 -4.15 18.08
C PRO A 35 3.54 -4.18 19.24
N ALA A 36 3.71 -5.11 20.16
CA ALA A 36 2.84 -5.22 21.32
C ALA A 36 3.11 -4.06 22.31
N GLN A 37 2.10 -3.67 23.08
CA GLN A 37 2.22 -2.51 23.99
C GLN A 37 3.28 -2.74 25.07
N ASP A 38 3.35 -3.95 25.60
CA ASP A 38 4.33 -4.39 26.59
C ASP A 38 5.77 -4.31 26.07
N GLN A 39 6.01 -4.68 24.81
CA GLN A 39 7.33 -4.55 24.15
C GLN A 39 7.79 -3.09 24.08
N LEU A 40 6.89 -2.19 23.70
CA LEU A 40 7.17 -0.75 23.66
C LEU A 40 7.39 -0.17 25.05
N ASP A 41 6.57 -0.57 26.02
CA ASP A 41 6.69 -0.09 27.39
C ASP A 41 7.97 -0.60 28.05
N GLN A 42 8.39 -1.84 27.78
CA GLN A 42 9.67 -2.37 28.24
C GLN A 42 10.83 -1.57 27.65
N LEU A 43 10.84 -1.35 26.34
CA LEU A 43 11.89 -0.56 25.69
C LEU A 43 11.95 0.87 26.27
N ARG A 44 10.80 1.50 26.52
CA ARG A 44 10.73 2.83 27.15
C ARG A 44 11.25 2.83 28.57
N ARG A 45 10.97 1.80 29.37
CA ARG A 45 11.52 1.65 30.72
C ARG A 45 13.04 1.48 30.68
N ASP A 46 13.56 0.68 29.76
CA ASP A 46 15.01 0.49 29.59
C ASP A 46 15.71 1.82 29.26
N ILE A 47 15.09 2.63 28.39
CA ILE A 47 15.53 4.00 28.04
C ILE A 47 15.50 4.91 29.28
N ASP A 48 14.36 4.97 29.96
CA ASP A 48 14.16 5.87 31.10
C ASP A 48 15.09 5.53 32.27
N ALA A 49 15.38 4.23 32.45
CA ALA A 49 16.35 3.73 33.43
C ALA A 49 17.81 3.86 32.97
N ARG A 50 18.07 4.26 31.72
CA ARG A 50 19.40 4.30 31.09
C ARG A 50 20.15 2.96 31.16
N HIS A 51 19.40 1.85 31.13
CA HIS A 51 19.93 0.50 31.29
C HIS A 51 20.47 -0.12 30.00
N ILE A 52 20.34 0.57 28.87
CA ILE A 52 20.75 0.09 27.55
C ILE A 52 21.48 1.23 26.82
N SER A 53 22.46 0.86 25.98
CA SER A 53 23.20 1.84 25.20
C SER A 53 22.34 2.40 24.05
N PRO A 54 22.55 3.65 23.60
CA PRO A 54 21.72 4.29 22.58
C PRO A 54 21.63 3.55 21.24
N ALA A 55 22.70 2.85 20.82
CA ALA A 55 22.72 2.14 19.53
C ALA A 55 21.80 0.89 19.49
N PRO A 56 21.84 -0.03 20.47
CA PRO A 56 20.86 -1.11 20.58
C PRO A 56 19.40 -0.66 20.64
N GLU A 57 19.08 0.43 21.36
CA GLU A 57 17.72 0.97 21.41
C GLU A 57 17.26 1.49 20.05
N PHE A 58 18.13 2.24 19.38
CA PHE A 58 17.87 2.80 18.08
C PHE A 58 17.53 1.70 17.07
N ASN A 59 18.31 0.61 17.05
CA ASN A 59 18.05 -0.54 16.20
C ASN A 59 16.71 -1.20 16.51
N ARG A 60 16.34 -1.38 17.78
CA ARG A 60 15.04 -1.97 18.14
C ARG A 60 13.86 -1.15 17.61
N TYR A 61 13.91 0.18 17.67
CA TYR A 61 12.87 1.00 17.05
C TYR A 61 12.87 0.90 15.52
N SER A 62 14.05 0.91 14.89
CA SER A 62 14.17 0.75 13.44
C SER A 62 13.66 -0.60 12.94
N ASP A 63 13.90 -1.69 13.68
CA ASP A 63 13.38 -3.03 13.35
C ASP A 63 11.85 -3.04 13.41
N MET A 64 11.25 -2.41 14.44
CA MET A 64 9.79 -2.27 14.53
C MET A 64 9.21 -1.45 13.37
N ILE A 65 9.89 -0.37 12.96
CA ILE A 65 9.45 0.49 11.84
C ILE A 65 9.57 -0.25 10.51
N GLU A 66 10.66 -1.00 10.31
CA GLU A 66 10.88 -1.83 9.13
C GLU A 66 9.84 -2.95 9.04
N GLN A 67 9.58 -3.62 10.17
CA GLN A 67 8.53 -4.61 10.27
C GLN A 67 7.16 -4.03 9.91
N LEU A 68 6.83 -2.80 10.35
CA LEU A 68 5.57 -2.13 9.97
C LEU A 68 5.53 -1.72 8.49
N SER A 69 6.68 -1.29 7.94
CA SER A 69 6.79 -0.84 6.54
C SER A 69 6.59 -1.97 5.54
N GLY A 70 6.79 -3.24 5.95
CA GLY A 70 6.51 -4.43 5.15
C GLY A 70 5.07 -4.57 4.67
N ILE A 71 4.13 -3.76 5.19
CA ILE A 71 2.71 -3.82 4.86
C ILE A 71 2.47 -3.56 3.38
N ILE A 72 3.38 -2.82 2.75
CA ILE A 72 3.37 -2.52 1.32
C ILE A 72 3.34 -3.79 0.45
N THR A 73 3.91 -4.89 0.94
CA THR A 73 3.94 -6.18 0.21
C THR A 73 2.57 -6.83 0.08
N LEU A 74 1.60 -6.44 0.92
CA LEU A 74 0.23 -6.95 0.89
C LEU A 74 -0.67 -6.18 -0.07
N PHE A 75 -0.23 -4.98 -0.48
CA PHE A 75 -0.99 -4.17 -1.41
C PHE A 75 -0.61 -4.53 -2.84
N ASN A 76 -1.47 -5.34 -3.47
CA ASN A 76 -1.47 -5.54 -4.91
C ASN A 76 -2.57 -4.66 -5.52
N ALA A 77 -2.19 -3.49 -6.02
CA ALA A 77 -3.16 -2.61 -6.63
C ALA A 77 -3.60 -3.17 -8.00
N GLN A 78 -4.90 -3.15 -8.27
CA GLN A 78 -5.47 -3.72 -9.50
C GLN A 78 -5.14 -2.88 -10.74
N THR A 79 -4.70 -1.63 -10.57
CA THR A 79 -4.33 -0.76 -11.69
C THR A 79 -2.85 -0.36 -11.63
N PRO A 80 -2.20 -0.22 -12.80
CA PRO A 80 -0.80 0.20 -12.88
C PRO A 80 -0.54 1.56 -12.20
N GLU A 81 -1.48 2.49 -12.27
CA GLU A 81 -1.34 3.84 -11.72
C GLU A 81 -1.31 3.84 -10.19
N ALA A 82 -2.20 3.07 -9.57
CA ALA A 82 -2.25 2.94 -8.11
C ALA A 82 -1.02 2.16 -7.60
N GLN A 83 -0.57 1.15 -8.37
CA GLN A 83 0.66 0.42 -8.06
C GLN A 83 1.89 1.33 -8.15
N ALA A 84 1.97 2.18 -9.17
CA ALA A 84 3.07 3.14 -9.32
C ALA A 84 3.11 4.13 -8.15
N LEU A 85 1.97 4.70 -7.74
CA LEU A 85 1.90 5.60 -6.58
C LEU A 85 2.32 4.91 -5.27
N LEU A 86 1.93 3.64 -5.08
CA LEU A 86 2.33 2.86 -3.93
C LEU A 86 3.86 2.63 -3.92
N LEU A 87 4.45 2.27 -5.06
CA LEU A 87 5.90 2.10 -5.18
C LEU A 87 6.66 3.42 -4.96
N GLN A 88 6.15 4.54 -5.48
CA GLN A 88 6.68 5.88 -5.20
C GLN A 88 6.62 6.19 -3.70
N TRP A 89 5.50 5.91 -3.03
CA TRP A 89 5.37 6.08 -1.59
C TRP A 89 6.39 5.22 -0.81
N SER A 90 6.60 3.97 -1.25
CA SER A 90 7.60 3.06 -0.68
C SER A 90 9.00 3.66 -0.74
N ALA A 91 9.37 4.20 -1.91
CA ALA A 91 10.66 4.82 -2.14
C ALA A 91 10.89 6.06 -1.25
N VAL A 92 9.86 6.90 -1.08
CA VAL A 92 9.95 8.05 -0.14
C VAL A 92 10.04 7.58 1.31
N ASN A 93 9.30 6.53 1.69
CA ASN A 93 9.37 5.96 3.04
C ASN A 93 10.75 5.35 3.33
N CYS A 94 11.33 4.64 2.36
CA CYS A 94 12.70 4.11 2.37
C CYS A 94 13.71 5.22 2.65
N GLN A 95 13.65 6.31 1.87
CA GLN A 95 14.58 7.44 2.05
C GLN A 95 14.43 8.05 3.45
N LYS A 96 13.19 8.29 3.89
CA LYS A 96 12.88 8.86 5.21
C LYS A 96 13.42 8.00 6.36
N GLU A 97 13.36 6.68 6.23
CA GLU A 97 13.88 5.76 7.25
C GLU A 97 15.41 5.87 7.33
N PHE A 98 16.13 5.83 6.21
CA PHE A 98 17.59 5.98 6.23
C PHE A 98 18.04 7.35 6.74
N THR A 99 17.29 8.43 6.46
CA THR A 99 17.52 9.74 7.08
C THR A 99 17.31 9.70 8.59
N SER A 100 16.28 9.00 9.05
CA SER A 100 16.01 8.84 10.49
C SER A 100 17.11 8.02 11.19
N ARG A 101 17.64 7.00 10.51
CA ARG A 101 18.80 6.21 10.94
C ARG A 101 20.07 7.03 11.01
N SER A 102 20.36 7.80 9.98
CA SER A 102 21.49 8.73 9.95
C SER A 102 21.38 9.76 11.08
N ARG A 103 20.17 10.32 11.31
CA ARG A 103 19.92 11.25 12.42
C ARG A 103 20.35 10.65 13.75
N GLY A 104 19.84 9.47 14.10
CA GLY A 104 20.13 8.82 15.38
C GLY A 104 21.62 8.50 15.55
N LEU A 105 22.22 7.87 14.54
CA LEU A 105 23.62 7.44 14.59
C LEU A 105 24.59 8.62 14.73
N VAL A 106 24.44 9.66 13.89
CA VAL A 106 25.32 10.82 13.92
C VAL A 106 25.11 11.64 15.20
N THR A 107 23.87 11.75 15.71
CA THR A 107 23.63 12.40 17.03
C THR A 107 24.40 11.69 18.13
N GLY A 108 24.39 10.35 18.15
CA GLY A 108 25.13 9.55 19.12
C GLY A 108 26.65 9.75 19.00
N VAL A 109 27.17 9.76 17.77
CA VAL A 109 28.60 10.03 17.48
C VAL A 109 29.02 11.42 17.98
N LEU A 110 28.24 12.45 17.67
CA LEU A 110 28.53 13.83 18.10
C LEU A 110 28.46 13.95 19.63
N THR A 111 27.54 13.24 20.28
CA THR A 111 27.39 13.25 21.75
C THR A 111 28.59 12.62 22.46
N VAL A 112 29.11 11.52 21.93
CA VAL A 112 30.30 10.84 22.48
C VAL A 112 31.59 11.60 22.12
N GLY A 113 31.58 12.40 21.05
CA GLY A 113 32.75 13.13 20.57
C GLY A 113 33.75 12.27 19.80
N SER A 114 33.39 11.03 19.44
CA SER A 114 34.25 10.13 18.68
C SER A 114 33.52 9.52 17.47
N PHE A 115 34.09 9.67 16.28
CA PHE A 115 33.55 9.07 15.06
C PHE A 115 34.41 7.88 14.62
N SER A 116 34.08 6.67 15.05
CA SER A 116 34.84 5.47 14.67
C SER A 116 34.72 5.17 13.17
N ILE A 117 35.68 4.42 12.62
CA ILE A 117 35.61 3.93 11.23
C ILE A 117 34.35 3.09 10.96
N THR A 118 33.88 2.35 11.95
CA THR A 118 32.64 1.56 11.86
C THR A 118 31.44 2.48 11.68
N ASN A 119 31.32 3.51 12.52
CA ASN A 119 30.23 4.48 12.41
C ASN A 119 30.30 5.23 11.07
N PHE A 120 31.50 5.60 10.62
CA PHE A 120 31.68 6.27 9.33
C PHE A 120 31.17 5.42 8.17
N ARG A 121 31.49 4.11 8.16
CA ARG A 121 31.00 3.16 7.15
C ARG A 121 29.47 2.99 7.20
N LEU A 122 28.90 2.93 8.41
CA LEU A 122 27.45 2.85 8.60
C LEU A 122 26.74 4.08 8.05
N VAL A 123 27.19 5.29 8.41
CA VAL A 123 26.61 6.55 7.89
C VAL A 123 26.77 6.62 6.37
N SER A 124 27.95 6.32 5.83
CA SER A 124 28.19 6.30 4.38
C SER A 124 27.25 5.33 3.66
N GLY A 125 27.03 4.14 4.23
CA GLY A 125 26.07 3.17 3.71
C GLY A 125 24.64 3.71 3.71
N MET A 126 24.21 4.40 4.77
CA MET A 126 22.89 5.03 4.83
C MET A 126 22.72 6.09 3.73
N VAL A 127 23.75 6.90 3.45
CA VAL A 127 23.74 7.89 2.35
C VAL A 127 23.55 7.22 1.00
N SER A 128 24.27 6.12 0.75
CA SER A 128 24.09 5.35 -0.48
C SER A 128 22.67 4.79 -0.61
N GLN A 129 22.09 4.31 0.50
CA GLN A 129 20.71 3.82 0.51
C GLN A 129 19.70 4.95 0.27
N GLU A 130 19.89 6.14 0.86
CA GLU A 130 19.04 7.30 0.57
C GLU A 130 19.01 7.63 -0.93
N GLU A 131 20.16 7.63 -1.61
CA GLU A 131 20.20 7.89 -3.05
C GLU A 131 19.56 6.76 -3.86
N LEU A 132 19.71 5.50 -3.45
CA LEU A 132 19.01 4.38 -4.08
C LEU A 132 17.49 4.56 -3.97
N CYS A 133 16.97 4.88 -2.79
CA CYS A 133 15.54 5.14 -2.59
C CYS A 133 15.07 6.31 -3.50
N ARG A 134 15.87 7.39 -3.64
CA ARG A 134 15.56 8.49 -4.55
C ARG A 134 15.53 8.06 -6.01
N SER A 135 16.47 7.21 -6.43
CA SER A 135 16.52 6.64 -7.77
C SER A 135 15.28 5.79 -8.07
N GLN A 136 14.87 4.96 -7.11
CA GLN A 136 13.64 4.17 -7.21
C GLN A 136 12.40 5.06 -7.35
N TYR A 137 12.30 6.14 -6.58
CA TYR A 137 11.20 7.11 -6.72
C TYR A 137 11.11 7.65 -8.16
N ARG A 138 12.24 8.02 -8.77
CA ARG A 138 12.29 8.44 -10.19
C ARG A 138 11.88 7.31 -11.13
N GLN A 139 12.40 6.10 -10.90
CA GLN A 139 12.10 4.92 -11.72
C GLN A 139 10.60 4.57 -11.71
N TYR A 140 9.91 4.77 -10.59
CA TYR A 140 8.48 4.55 -10.47
C TYR A 140 7.61 5.70 -11.02
N GLY A 141 8.21 6.68 -11.71
CA GLY A 141 7.50 7.82 -12.29
C GLY A 141 7.10 8.88 -11.28
N GLY A 142 7.84 9.01 -10.18
CA GLY A 142 7.60 10.03 -9.16
C GLY A 142 7.80 11.45 -9.70
N ASP A 143 7.08 12.40 -9.12
CA ASP A 143 7.24 13.83 -9.41
C ASP A 143 8.59 14.33 -8.90
N GLU A 144 9.56 14.44 -9.81
CA GLU A 144 10.92 14.93 -9.51
C GLU A 144 10.93 16.37 -9.04
N ALA A 145 10.00 17.22 -9.50
CA ALA A 145 9.92 18.60 -9.07
C ALA A 145 9.48 18.70 -7.61
N ALA A 146 8.49 17.88 -7.21
CA ALA A 146 8.06 17.79 -5.81
C ALA A 146 9.18 17.26 -4.90
N LEU A 147 9.87 16.20 -5.33
CA LEU A 147 11.02 15.67 -4.57
C LEU A 147 12.13 16.72 -4.48
N LYS A 148 12.52 17.33 -5.60
CA LYS A 148 13.55 18.39 -5.62
C LYS A 148 13.18 19.55 -4.70
N ALA A 149 11.93 20.01 -4.72
CA ALA A 149 11.48 21.09 -3.85
C ALA A 149 11.60 20.72 -2.37
N ALA A 150 11.25 19.49 -1.98
CA ALA A 150 11.47 18.98 -0.63
C ALA A 150 12.97 18.94 -0.28
N MET A 151 13.82 18.50 -1.22
CA MET A 151 15.27 18.44 -1.00
C MET A 151 15.91 19.82 -0.88
N ASP A 152 15.46 20.80 -1.67
CA ASP A 152 15.96 22.17 -1.70
C ASP A 152 15.59 22.93 -0.43
N ARG A 153 14.34 22.78 0.06
CA ARG A 153 13.92 23.36 1.35
C ARG A 153 14.81 22.89 2.48
N SER A 154 15.14 21.60 2.50
CA SER A 154 15.98 20.97 3.52
C SER A 154 17.46 20.82 3.13
N ARG A 155 17.98 21.66 2.21
CA ARG A 155 19.35 21.58 1.67
C ARG A 155 20.46 21.60 2.72
N GLN A 156 20.22 22.23 3.87
CA GLN A 156 21.19 22.29 4.96
C GLN A 156 21.58 20.89 5.45
N PHE A 157 20.68 19.91 5.36
CA PHE A 157 20.96 18.52 5.72
C PHE A 157 22.16 17.94 4.97
N GLU A 158 22.20 18.08 3.64
CA GLU A 158 23.29 17.56 2.82
C GLU A 158 24.62 18.23 3.19
N SER A 159 24.59 19.56 3.34
CA SER A 159 25.78 20.33 3.71
C SER A 159 26.34 19.93 5.07
N VAL A 160 25.49 19.73 6.09
CA VAL A 160 25.93 19.33 7.43
C VAL A 160 26.41 17.87 7.42
N ARG A 161 25.69 16.98 6.73
CA ARG A 161 26.08 15.57 6.58
C ARG A 161 27.46 15.43 5.95
N ASP A 162 27.70 16.15 4.87
CA ASP A 162 28.98 16.13 4.17
C ASP A 162 30.09 16.73 5.05
N SER A 163 29.78 17.75 5.87
CA SER A 163 30.69 18.32 6.88
C SER A 163 31.06 17.31 7.96
N VAL A 164 30.10 16.50 8.43
CA VAL A 164 30.31 15.43 9.41
C VAL A 164 31.17 14.31 8.82
N LEU A 165 30.91 13.91 7.57
CA LEU A 165 31.66 12.85 6.90
C LEU A 165 33.09 13.30 6.53
N ALA A 166 33.28 14.54 6.06
CA ALA A 166 34.59 15.04 5.64
C ALA A 166 35.61 15.17 6.79
N ARG A 167 35.13 15.42 8.01
CA ARG A 167 36.00 15.66 9.18
C ARG A 167 36.57 14.39 9.80
N GLY A 168 36.02 13.23 9.47
CA GLY A 168 36.48 11.93 9.96
C GLY A 168 36.55 11.80 11.48
N ALA A 169 37.29 10.79 11.94
CA ALA A 169 37.51 10.46 13.34
C ALA A 169 38.47 11.47 14.03
N GLY A 170 38.01 12.69 14.35
CA GLY A 170 38.82 13.59 15.20
C GLY A 170 38.55 15.09 15.18
N ALA A 171 37.74 15.61 14.23
CA ALA A 171 37.58 17.06 14.04
C ALA A 171 36.13 17.58 14.23
N MET A 172 35.36 17.04 15.18
CA MET A 172 33.92 17.31 15.34
C MET A 172 33.54 18.62 16.07
N GLN A 173 34.42 19.62 16.15
CA GLN A 173 34.22 20.76 17.07
C GLN A 173 33.18 21.81 16.65
N SER A 174 32.66 21.80 15.41
CA SER A 174 31.72 22.85 14.96
C SER A 174 30.28 22.40 14.77
N GLU A 175 29.97 21.10 14.80
CA GLU A 175 28.60 20.59 14.67
C GLU A 175 28.16 20.05 16.02
N THR A 176 27.06 20.57 16.55
CA THR A 176 26.52 20.09 17.82
C THR A 176 25.52 18.95 17.58
N PRO A 177 25.37 18.00 18.53
CA PRO A 177 24.35 16.96 18.44
C PRO A 177 22.94 17.54 18.21
N ASP A 178 22.60 18.64 18.88
CA ASP A 178 21.29 19.27 18.80
C ASP A 178 21.03 19.92 17.44
N ASP A 179 22.05 20.58 16.86
CA ASP A 179 21.95 21.17 15.52
C ASP A 179 21.72 20.11 14.46
N TRP A 180 22.51 19.03 14.49
CA TRP A 180 22.34 17.90 13.59
C TRP A 180 20.95 17.26 13.76
N PHE A 181 20.54 16.98 14.99
CA PHE A 181 19.24 16.36 15.28
C PHE A 181 18.09 17.18 14.70
N ARG A 182 18.16 18.51 14.85
CA ARG A 182 17.18 19.47 14.31
C ARG A 182 17.22 19.52 12.78
N THR A 183 18.39 19.65 12.17
CA THR A 183 18.55 19.72 10.71
C THR A 183 18.06 18.44 10.02
N ALA A 184 18.42 17.28 10.56
CA ALA A 184 17.90 16.00 10.04
C ALA A 184 16.41 15.82 10.32
N GLY A 185 15.91 16.31 11.47
CA GLY A 185 14.47 16.36 11.75
C GLY A 185 13.68 17.16 10.71
N PHE A 186 14.23 18.30 10.26
CA PHE A 186 13.63 19.11 9.21
C PHE A 186 13.59 18.38 7.85
N ARG A 187 14.66 17.68 7.48
CA ARG A 187 14.69 16.78 6.30
C ARG A 187 13.59 15.72 6.36
N ILE A 188 13.45 15.04 7.49
CA ILE A 188 12.43 14.01 7.72
C ILE A 188 11.02 14.59 7.56
N ALA A 189 10.79 15.80 8.09
CA ALA A 189 9.50 16.48 7.97
C ALA A 189 9.13 16.79 6.51
N GLU A 190 10.10 17.28 5.71
CA GLU A 190 9.89 17.54 4.28
C GLU A 190 9.57 16.25 3.49
N LEU A 191 10.27 15.15 3.77
CA LEU A 191 9.97 13.85 3.17
C LEU A 191 8.59 13.33 3.62
N TYR A 192 8.21 13.55 4.87
CA TYR A 192 6.89 13.17 5.39
C TYR A 192 5.75 13.95 4.71
N GLN A 193 5.96 15.22 4.36
CA GLN A 193 4.98 15.98 3.58
C GLN A 193 4.77 15.39 2.18
N LEU A 194 5.86 15.06 1.47
CA LEU A 194 5.77 14.39 0.17
C LEU A 194 5.07 13.02 0.29
N GLN A 195 5.45 12.24 1.31
CA GLN A 195 4.81 10.95 1.62
C GLN A 195 3.30 11.11 1.85
N SER A 196 2.89 12.15 2.58
CA SER A 196 1.48 12.43 2.86
C SER A 196 0.70 12.83 1.62
N GLN A 197 1.33 13.58 0.70
CA GLN A 197 0.73 13.92 -0.60
C GLN A 197 0.50 12.66 -1.45
N LEU A 198 1.47 11.76 -1.52
CA LEU A 198 1.32 10.47 -2.22
C LEU A 198 0.20 9.63 -1.62
N LEU A 199 0.08 9.54 -0.28
CA LEU A 199 -1.03 8.84 0.37
C LEU A 199 -2.39 9.43 0.01
N GLN A 200 -2.50 10.75 -0.08
CA GLN A 200 -3.74 11.39 -0.50
C GLN A 200 -4.07 11.07 -1.96
N GLN A 201 -3.08 11.02 -2.84
CA GLN A 201 -3.27 10.62 -4.24
C GLN A 201 -3.71 9.15 -4.35
N ILE A 202 -3.07 8.24 -3.61
CA ILE A 202 -3.46 6.83 -3.55
C ILE A 202 -4.92 6.70 -3.12
N ARG A 203 -5.32 7.38 -2.02
CA ARG A 203 -6.71 7.36 -1.53
C ARG A 203 -7.69 7.83 -2.59
N ARG A 204 -7.41 8.96 -3.26
CA ARG A 204 -8.26 9.49 -4.34
C ARG A 204 -8.40 8.51 -5.50
N GLN A 205 -7.33 7.83 -5.89
CA GLN A 205 -7.40 6.82 -6.96
C GLN A 205 -8.23 5.61 -6.54
N LEU A 206 -8.04 5.11 -5.32
CA LEU A 206 -8.82 3.98 -4.80
C LEU A 206 -10.31 4.33 -4.66
N ASP A 207 -10.64 5.53 -4.18
CA ASP A 207 -12.02 5.99 -4.07
C ASP A 207 -12.69 6.12 -5.44
N ALA A 208 -11.97 6.63 -6.45
CA ALA A 208 -12.47 6.71 -7.82
C ALA A 208 -12.73 5.33 -8.43
N GLN A 209 -11.85 4.35 -8.16
CA GLN A 209 -12.02 2.96 -8.60
C GLN A 209 -13.20 2.27 -7.91
N ALA A 210 -13.36 2.47 -6.61
CA ALA A 210 -14.51 1.93 -5.88
C ALA A 210 -15.83 2.53 -6.39
N HIS A 211 -15.84 3.84 -6.71
CA HIS A 211 -17.02 4.49 -7.26
C HIS A 211 -17.39 3.96 -8.65
N SER A 212 -16.42 3.83 -9.55
CA SER A 212 -16.67 3.29 -10.89
C SER A 212 -17.16 1.84 -10.84
N ALA A 213 -16.57 0.99 -10.00
CA ALA A 213 -17.00 -0.40 -9.81
C ALA A 213 -18.47 -0.48 -9.33
N ARG A 214 -18.89 0.39 -8.41
CA ARG A 214 -20.29 0.45 -7.97
C ARG A 214 -21.23 0.85 -9.09
N VAL A 215 -20.87 1.89 -9.86
CA VAL A 215 -21.68 2.36 -11.00
C VAL A 215 -21.83 1.28 -12.06
N TYR A 216 -20.74 0.60 -12.45
CA TYR A 216 -20.81 -0.52 -13.38
C TYR A 216 -21.60 -1.69 -12.81
N GLY A 217 -21.45 -2.01 -11.52
CA GLY A 217 -22.26 -3.01 -10.84
C GLY A 217 -23.75 -2.71 -10.91
N TYR A 218 -24.15 -1.46 -10.63
CA TYR A 218 -25.54 -1.02 -10.76
C TYR A 218 -26.04 -1.09 -12.20
N LEU A 219 -25.23 -0.70 -13.18
CA LEU A 219 -25.60 -0.79 -14.60
C LEU A 219 -25.77 -2.24 -15.06
N VAL A 220 -24.89 -3.16 -14.63
CA VAL A 220 -25.00 -4.59 -14.93
C VAL A 220 -26.23 -5.20 -14.26
N LEU A 221 -26.51 -4.85 -13.00
CA LEU A 221 -27.72 -5.29 -12.29
C LEU A 221 -28.99 -4.76 -12.96
N LEU A 222 -29.01 -3.48 -13.35
CA LEU A 222 -30.12 -2.90 -14.11
C LEU A 222 -30.29 -3.59 -15.46
N GLY A 223 -29.19 -3.87 -16.17
CA GLY A 223 -29.20 -4.63 -17.42
C GLY A 223 -29.78 -6.03 -17.24
N CYS A 224 -29.36 -6.77 -16.22
CA CYS A 224 -29.90 -8.09 -15.89
C CYS A 224 -31.39 -8.02 -15.55
N CYS A 225 -31.81 -7.07 -14.71
CA CYS A 225 -33.22 -6.87 -14.37
C CYS A 225 -34.06 -6.55 -15.62
N CYS A 226 -33.60 -5.66 -16.49
CA CYS A 226 -34.26 -5.34 -17.76
C CYS A 226 -34.38 -6.58 -18.66
N CYS A 227 -33.32 -7.37 -18.80
CA CYS A 227 -33.36 -8.63 -19.56
C CYS A 227 -34.34 -9.66 -18.97
N CYS A 228 -34.40 -9.79 -17.63
CA CYS A 228 -35.38 -10.65 -16.96
C CYS A 228 -36.82 -10.16 -17.18
N CYS A 229 -37.07 -8.86 -17.08
CA CYS A 229 -38.40 -8.29 -17.33
C CYS A 229 -38.85 -8.44 -18.80
N LEU A 230 -37.93 -8.22 -19.75
CA LEU A 230 -38.21 -8.36 -21.19
C LEU A 230 -38.50 -9.80 -21.61
N SER A 231 -37.90 -10.79 -20.95
CA SER A 231 -38.19 -12.22 -21.20
C SER A 231 -39.46 -12.71 -20.49
N ALA A 232 -39.80 -12.15 -19.33
CA ALA A 232 -41.02 -12.51 -18.60
C ALA A 232 -42.31 -11.96 -19.23
N TRP A 233 -42.25 -10.79 -19.88
CA TRP A 233 -43.42 -10.12 -20.46
C TRP A 233 -44.10 -10.93 -21.58
N PRO A 234 -43.41 -11.46 -22.61
CA PRO A 234 -44.05 -12.29 -23.63
C PRO A 234 -44.70 -13.55 -23.06
N CYS A 235 -44.10 -14.18 -22.04
CA CYS A 235 -44.67 -15.36 -21.39
C CYS A 235 -45.96 -15.04 -20.63
N TRP A 236 -46.01 -13.92 -19.91
CA TRP A 236 -47.22 -13.48 -19.21
C TRP A 236 -48.32 -13.03 -20.17
N TRP A 237 -47.96 -12.34 -21.26
CA TRP A 237 -48.89 -11.92 -22.29
C TRP A 237 -49.46 -13.12 -23.06
N ALA A 238 -48.64 -14.13 -23.40
CA ALA A 238 -49.11 -15.38 -24.00
C ALA A 238 -50.09 -16.13 -23.08
N ALA A 239 -49.77 -16.24 -21.78
CA ALA A 239 -50.64 -16.92 -20.81
C ALA A 239 -52.02 -16.24 -20.64
N THR A 240 -52.04 -14.90 -20.59
CA THR A 240 -53.29 -14.13 -20.43
C THR A 240 -54.12 -14.05 -21.72
N SER A 241 -53.45 -13.99 -22.89
CA SER A 241 -54.12 -14.02 -24.20
C SER A 241 -54.83 -15.34 -24.46
N TYR A 242 -54.21 -16.47 -24.07
CA TYR A 242 -54.81 -17.80 -24.19
C TYR A 242 -55.96 -18.04 -23.22
N ALA A 243 -55.90 -17.48 -22.00
CA ALA A 243 -56.99 -17.58 -21.03
C ALA A 243 -58.28 -16.85 -21.47
N ARG A 244 -58.17 -15.85 -22.35
CA ARG A 244 -59.32 -15.05 -22.83
C ARG A 244 -60.09 -15.69 -24.00
N TRP A 245 -59.51 -16.68 -24.67
CA TRP A 245 -60.05 -17.30 -25.89
C TRP A 245 -60.50 -18.76 -25.74
N ALA A 246 -60.49 -19.32 -24.52
CA ALA A 246 -60.86 -20.73 -24.30
C ALA A 246 -62.22 -20.87 -23.59
N PRO A 247 -63.32 -21.20 -24.30
CA PRO A 247 -64.64 -21.39 -23.70
C PRO A 247 -64.89 -22.82 -23.19
N ASN A 248 -63.87 -23.67 -22.95
CA ASN A 248 -64.13 -25.03 -22.46
C ASN A 248 -63.00 -25.64 -21.60
N PRO A 249 -63.25 -26.03 -20.32
CA PRO A 249 -62.24 -26.46 -19.37
C PRO A 249 -61.71 -27.90 -19.54
N THR A 250 -62.06 -28.64 -20.60
CA THR A 250 -61.66 -30.05 -20.76
C THR A 250 -60.38 -30.27 -21.57
N LYS A 251 -59.85 -29.26 -22.28
CA LYS A 251 -58.61 -29.39 -23.09
C LYS A 251 -57.30 -29.06 -22.34
N TRP A 252 -57.37 -28.68 -21.06
CA TRP A 252 -56.19 -28.28 -20.27
C TRP A 252 -55.21 -29.42 -19.98
N ARG A 253 -55.66 -30.68 -19.95
CA ARG A 253 -54.78 -31.82 -19.62
C ARG A 253 -53.77 -32.19 -20.72
N ALA A 254 -53.97 -31.73 -21.96
CA ALA A 254 -53.06 -32.05 -23.06
C ALA A 254 -51.94 -31.02 -23.26
N ALA A 255 -52.19 -29.73 -22.98
CA ALA A 255 -51.21 -28.67 -23.23
C ALA A 255 -50.17 -28.50 -22.11
N CYS A 256 -50.50 -28.83 -20.86
CA CYS A 256 -49.52 -28.83 -19.77
C CYS A 256 -48.58 -30.06 -19.79
N ALA A 257 -48.92 -31.11 -20.54
CA ALA A 257 -48.06 -32.28 -20.70
C ALA A 257 -46.88 -32.06 -21.65
N SER A 258 -46.86 -30.95 -22.39
CA SER A 258 -45.78 -30.56 -23.32
C SER A 258 -44.83 -29.50 -22.77
N CYS A 259 -45.02 -29.04 -21.53
CA CYS A 259 -43.97 -28.29 -20.85
C CYS A 259 -42.96 -29.29 -20.27
N PRO A 260 -41.67 -29.21 -20.65
CA PRO A 260 -40.67 -30.09 -20.05
C PRO A 260 -40.62 -29.81 -18.53
N PRO A 261 -40.47 -30.85 -17.69
CA PRO A 261 -40.30 -30.66 -16.26
C PRO A 261 -39.05 -29.81 -15.99
N ALA A 262 -39.06 -29.10 -14.86
CA ALA A 262 -38.06 -28.13 -14.40
C ALA A 262 -36.67 -28.72 -14.12
N GLY A 263 -36.07 -29.41 -15.09
CA GLY A 263 -34.85 -30.18 -14.92
C GLY A 263 -34.04 -30.36 -16.19
N TRP A 264 -33.98 -29.37 -17.09
CA TRP A 264 -33.05 -29.36 -18.23
C TRP A 264 -32.41 -27.96 -18.35
N ILE A 265 -31.43 -27.68 -17.50
CA ILE A 265 -30.35 -26.73 -17.84
C ILE A 265 -29.44 -27.51 -18.78
N SER A 266 -29.75 -27.50 -20.07
CA SER A 266 -28.80 -27.87 -21.11
C SER A 266 -28.81 -26.80 -22.18
N SER A 267 -27.75 -25.98 -22.16
CA SER A 267 -27.18 -25.31 -23.33
C SER A 267 -28.14 -24.52 -24.23
N CYS A 268 -28.38 -23.25 -23.88
CA CYS A 268 -28.55 -22.22 -24.91
C CYS A 268 -27.20 -22.01 -25.62
N ARG A 269 -26.91 -22.83 -26.63
CA ARG A 269 -25.99 -22.50 -27.70
C ARG A 269 -26.68 -21.45 -28.58
N CYS A 270 -26.48 -20.17 -28.28
CA CYS A 270 -26.66 -19.13 -29.29
C CYS A 270 -25.49 -19.24 -30.28
N GLY A 271 -25.71 -19.94 -31.40
CA GLY A 271 -24.78 -20.04 -32.50
C GLY A 271 -25.37 -19.45 -33.78
N MET A 272 -25.17 -18.14 -33.99
CA MET A 272 -24.98 -17.47 -35.29
C MET A 272 -24.16 -16.21 -34.96
N ALA A 273 -22.83 -16.27 -34.95
CA ALA A 273 -21.93 -16.20 -36.10
C ALA A 273 -22.02 -14.86 -36.87
N THR A 274 -21.40 -13.82 -36.32
CA THR A 274 -20.70 -12.81 -37.10
C THR A 274 -19.26 -12.74 -36.61
N THR A 275 -18.37 -13.14 -37.51
CA THR A 275 -16.91 -13.05 -37.48
C THR A 275 -16.43 -11.61 -37.25
N ILE A 276 -15.60 -11.40 -36.23
CA ILE A 276 -14.50 -10.42 -36.30
C ILE A 276 -13.22 -11.18 -35.97
N ALA A 277 -12.30 -11.18 -36.93
CA ALA A 277 -11.03 -11.86 -36.90
C ALA A 277 -10.05 -11.19 -35.92
N TRP A 278 -9.40 -12.01 -35.11
CA TRP A 278 -8.10 -11.73 -34.51
C TRP A 278 -7.03 -12.52 -35.28
N PRO A 279 -5.88 -11.94 -35.65
CA PRO A 279 -4.72 -12.74 -36.02
C PRO A 279 -3.88 -13.11 -34.77
N PRO A 280 -3.10 -14.20 -34.84
CA PRO A 280 -2.68 -15.00 -33.69
C PRO A 280 -1.18 -14.88 -33.39
N THR A 281 -0.75 -15.41 -32.25
CA THR A 281 0.51 -16.18 -32.00
C THR A 281 0.62 -16.42 -30.49
N SER A 282 0.33 -17.63 -30.00
CA SER A 282 1.30 -18.66 -29.65
C SER A 282 2.50 -18.18 -28.81
N ALA A 283 2.54 -18.54 -27.53
CA ALA A 283 3.65 -19.32 -26.97
C ALA A 283 3.37 -19.73 -25.52
N ARG A 284 3.19 -21.04 -25.36
CA ARG A 284 3.26 -21.82 -24.12
C ARG A 284 4.73 -22.20 -23.94
N TRP A 285 5.30 -22.01 -22.75
CA TRP A 285 6.57 -22.66 -22.37
C TRP A 285 6.52 -23.10 -20.91
N GLU A 286 6.43 -24.42 -20.73
CA GLU A 286 6.88 -25.11 -19.52
C GLU A 286 8.42 -25.26 -19.61
N SER A 287 9.09 -24.92 -18.49
CA SER A 287 10.34 -25.44 -17.90
C SER A 287 11.57 -25.80 -18.77
N ALA A 288 12.72 -25.21 -18.40
CA ALA A 288 13.99 -25.94 -18.26
C ALA A 288 14.99 -25.18 -17.34
N CYS A 289 15.52 -25.88 -16.32
CA CYS A 289 16.81 -25.56 -15.68
C CYS A 289 17.98 -25.81 -16.66
N PRO A 290 19.18 -25.33 -16.32
CA PRO A 290 20.35 -26.21 -16.44
C PRO A 290 21.22 -26.22 -15.18
N ALA A 291 22.08 -27.24 -15.14
CA ALA A 291 23.18 -27.46 -14.20
C ALA A 291 24.18 -26.29 -14.16
#